data_AF-A0A645EDB2-F1
#
_entry.id   AF-A0A645EDB2-F1
#
_cell.length_a   1.000
_cell.length_b   1.000
_cell.length_c   1.000
_cell.angle_alpha   90.00
_cell.angle_beta   90.00
_cell.angle_gamma   90.00
#
_symmetry.space_group_name_H-M   'P 1'
#
loop_
_entity.id
_entity.type
_entity.pdbx_description
1 polymer ?
#
loop_
_entity_poly.entity_id
_entity_poly.type
_entity_poly.pdbx_seq_one_letter_code
_entity_poly.pdbx_strand_id
1 'polypeptide(L)'
;MKLLVFSLILGAIHLFVGMGVQAYMLIKDGKPLDALFDVGLWYLLLIGLVLFGIGGSLTPVIAVIGKWMSIIGAVGIVFTGGRNKKGFGKITGGLGSLYGVTGYLSDVLSYSRLLGLGLATGVVAKVVNILGSLAGNGIVGFIVFLLVFLIGNVFNLAINALGAYVHSCRLQYVEFLGKFYTGGGRPFDPFIGKTKFVKITNKEE
;
A
#
# COMPACT_ATOMS: atom_id res chain seq x y z
N MET A 1 6.91 17.87 -6.03
CA MET A 1 6.90 16.79 -7.05
C MET A 1 7.76 15.59 -6.64
N LYS A 2 8.99 15.76 -6.14
CA LYS A 2 9.89 14.64 -5.77
C LYS A 2 9.31 13.68 -4.71
N LEU A 3 8.64 14.19 -3.67
CA LEU A 3 8.02 13.37 -2.62
C LEU A 3 6.86 12.51 -3.13
N LEU A 4 6.10 13.01 -4.11
CA LEU A 4 4.96 12.28 -4.69
C LEU A 4 5.46 11.06 -5.46
N VAL A 5 6.45 11.30 -6.32
CA VAL A 5 7.12 10.24 -7.09
C VAL A 5 7.74 9.20 -6.16
N PHE A 6 8.39 9.63 -5.09
CA PHE A 6 8.97 8.71 -4.10
C PHE A 6 7.90 7.84 -3.42
N SER A 7 6.78 8.43 -2.98
CA SER A 7 5.67 7.68 -2.38
C SER A 7 5.03 6.68 -3.35
N LEU A 8 4.90 7.04 -4.62
CA LEU A 8 4.38 6.15 -5.66
C LEU A 8 5.35 5.00 -5.95
N ILE A 9 6.66 5.26 -6.00
CA ILE A 9 7.67 4.21 -6.19
C ILE A 9 7.65 3.23 -5.03
N LEU A 10 7.58 3.71 -3.79
CA LEU A 10 7.45 2.85 -2.62
C LEU A 10 6.17 2.00 -2.68
N GLY A 11 5.03 2.60 -3.06
CA GLY A 11 3.79 1.87 -3.26
C GLY A 11 3.88 0.81 -4.35
N ALA A 12 4.53 1.12 -5.47
CA ALA A 12 4.77 0.17 -6.54
C ALA A 12 5.63 -1.01 -6.08
N ILE A 13 6.74 -0.76 -5.39
CA ILE A 13 7.60 -1.81 -4.82
C ILE A 13 6.80 -2.68 -3.85
N HIS A 14 6.02 -2.06 -2.96
CA HIS A 14 5.22 -2.78 -1.97
C HIS A 14 4.17 -3.68 -2.63
N LEU A 15 3.52 -3.20 -3.69
CA LEU A 15 2.55 -3.95 -4.48
C LEU A 15 3.23 -5.12 -5.21
N PHE A 16 4.40 -4.90 -5.82
CA PHE A 16 5.19 -5.98 -6.43
C PHE A 16 5.56 -7.07 -5.41
N VAL A 17 6.02 -6.69 -4.21
CA VAL A 17 6.32 -7.66 -3.14
C VAL A 17 5.07 -8.45 -2.75
N GLY A 18 3.91 -7.79 -2.61
CA GLY A 18 2.64 -8.46 -2.29
C GLY A 18 2.21 -9.48 -3.34
N MET A 19 2.32 -9.12 -4.63
CA MET A 19 2.07 -10.06 -5.74
C MET A 19 3.09 -11.20 -5.80
N GLY A 20 4.36 -10.94 -5.46
CA GLY A 20 5.40 -11.97 -5.36
C GLY A 20 5.10 -13.02 -4.29
N VAL A 21 4.59 -12.59 -3.13
CA VAL A 21 4.13 -13.51 -2.07
C VAL A 21 2.92 -14.32 -2.54
N GLN A 22 1.98 -13.71 -3.27
CA GLN A 22 0.85 -14.42 -3.86
C GLN A 22 1.31 -15.48 -4.87
N ALA A 23 2.27 -15.16 -5.75
CA ALA A 23 2.87 -16.14 -6.67
C ALA A 23 3.51 -17.31 -5.92
N TYR A 24 4.24 -17.03 -4.84
CA TYR A 24 4.86 -18.06 -4.01
C TYR A 24 3.81 -18.99 -3.38
N MET A 25 2.69 -18.46 -2.89
CA MET A 25 1.58 -19.27 -2.36
C MET A 25 0.95 -20.15 -3.45
N LEU A 26 0.67 -19.62 -4.65
CA LEU A 26 0.09 -20.43 -5.74
C LEU A 26 1.03 -21.53 -6.26
N ILE A 27 2.35 -21.28 -6.25
CA ILE A 27 3.35 -22.30 -6.60
C ILE A 27 3.37 -23.41 -5.55
N LYS A 28 3.27 -23.04 -4.26
CA LYS A 28 3.21 -24.01 -3.15
C LYS A 28 1.92 -24.84 -3.16
N ASP A 29 0.81 -24.28 -3.65
CA ASP A 29 -0.48 -24.97 -3.81
C ASP A 29 -0.56 -25.87 -5.08
N GLY A 30 0.54 -26.01 -5.82
CA GLY A 30 0.66 -26.99 -6.92
C GLY A 30 0.01 -26.58 -8.25
N LYS A 31 -0.31 -25.29 -8.45
CA LYS A 31 -0.88 -24.75 -9.71
C LYS A 31 0.06 -23.72 -10.38
N PRO A 32 1.20 -24.15 -10.93
CA PRO A 32 2.22 -23.24 -11.47
C PRO A 32 1.76 -22.51 -12.74
N LEU A 33 0.85 -23.10 -13.52
CA LEU A 33 0.29 -22.46 -14.72
C LEU A 33 -0.63 -21.28 -14.37
N ASP A 34 -1.39 -21.37 -13.28
CA ASP A 34 -2.24 -20.27 -12.83
C ASP A 34 -1.37 -19.15 -12.23
N ALA A 35 -0.29 -19.49 -11.51
CA ALA A 35 0.67 -18.49 -11.00
C ALA A 35 1.36 -17.69 -12.11
N LEU A 36 1.79 -18.36 -13.20
CA LEU A 36 2.53 -17.70 -14.26
C LEU A 36 1.63 -16.82 -15.16
N PHE A 37 0.38 -17.24 -15.38
CA PHE A 37 -0.56 -16.46 -16.16
C PHE A 37 -1.26 -15.38 -15.33
N ASP A 38 -1.72 -15.64 -14.11
CA ASP A 38 -2.39 -14.61 -13.30
C ASP A 38 -1.40 -13.65 -12.61
N VAL A 39 -0.20 -14.06 -12.21
CA VAL A 39 0.77 -13.12 -11.60
C VAL A 39 1.77 -12.61 -12.64
N GLY A 40 2.26 -13.46 -13.53
CA GLY A 40 3.24 -13.06 -14.55
C GLY A 40 2.68 -12.08 -15.59
N LEU A 41 1.45 -12.27 -16.08
CA LEU A 41 0.83 -11.31 -17.02
C LEU A 41 0.44 -9.99 -16.33
N TRP A 42 0.07 -10.05 -15.05
CA TRP A 42 -0.17 -8.86 -14.23
C TRP A 42 1.10 -8.05 -13.99
N TYR A 43 2.22 -8.72 -13.73
CA TYR A 43 3.55 -8.10 -13.69
C TYR A 43 3.88 -7.42 -15.03
N LEU A 44 3.65 -8.11 -16.15
CA LEU A 44 3.94 -7.61 -17.49
C LEU A 44 3.08 -6.39 -17.86
N LEU A 45 1.78 -6.42 -17.52
CA LEU A 45 0.86 -5.28 -17.71
C LEU A 45 1.23 -4.09 -16.83
N LEU A 46 1.44 -4.29 -15.53
CA LEU A 46 1.75 -3.20 -14.60
C LEU A 46 3.11 -2.56 -14.91
N ILE A 47 4.14 -3.36 -15.20
CA ILE A 47 5.45 -2.85 -15.64
C ILE A 47 5.31 -2.10 -16.97
N GLY A 48 4.56 -2.64 -17.93
CA GLY A 48 4.30 -2.00 -19.22
C GLY A 48 3.57 -0.64 -19.09
N LEU A 49 2.58 -0.54 -18.20
CA LEU A 49 1.83 0.69 -17.94
C LEU A 49 2.72 1.76 -17.28
N VAL A 50 3.55 1.38 -16.31
CA VAL A 50 4.50 2.29 -15.66
C VAL A 50 5.56 2.79 -16.65
N LEU A 51 6.10 1.90 -17.49
CA LEU A 51 7.04 2.25 -18.57
C LEU A 51 6.40 3.15 -19.64
N PHE A 52 5.11 2.98 -19.95
CA PHE A 52 4.41 3.87 -20.87
C PHE A 52 4.18 5.27 -20.27
N GLY A 53 3.74 5.34 -19.02
CA GLY A 53 3.42 6.61 -18.34
C GLY A 53 4.66 7.45 -17.97
N ILE A 54 5.74 6.82 -17.53
CA ILE A 54 6.98 7.50 -17.11
C ILE A 54 8.03 7.53 -18.24
N GLY A 55 8.07 6.51 -19.09
CA GLY A 55 9.05 6.40 -20.18
C GLY A 55 8.91 7.47 -21.24
N GLY A 56 7.70 8.03 -21.44
CA GLY A 56 7.47 9.18 -22.31
C GLY A 56 8.27 10.44 -21.91
N SER A 57 8.63 10.57 -20.62
CA SER A 57 9.43 11.69 -20.11
C SER A 57 10.95 11.45 -20.13
N LEU A 58 11.40 10.22 -20.42
CA LEU A 58 12.82 9.83 -20.37
C LEU A 58 13.38 9.47 -21.76
N THR A 59 12.65 8.73 -22.59
CA THR A 59 13.07 8.38 -23.96
C THR A 59 11.91 7.76 -24.78
N PRO A 60 11.67 8.18 -26.04
CA PRO A 60 10.55 7.67 -26.84
C PRO A 60 10.62 6.16 -27.12
N VAL A 61 11.82 5.57 -27.12
CA VAL A 61 12.02 4.11 -27.28
C VAL A 61 11.43 3.32 -26.12
N ILE A 62 11.56 3.83 -24.89
CA ILE A 62 11.04 3.17 -23.68
C ILE A 62 9.49 3.22 -23.67
N ALA A 63 8.90 4.30 -24.17
CA ALA A 63 7.45 4.43 -24.31
C ALA A 63 6.86 3.44 -25.33
N VAL A 64 7.57 3.18 -26.44
CA VAL A 64 7.14 2.19 -27.45
C VAL A 64 7.20 0.77 -26.89
N ILE A 65 8.28 0.42 -26.18
CA ILE A 65 8.42 -0.88 -25.52
C ILE A 65 7.32 -1.07 -24.46
N GLY A 66 7.07 -0.04 -23.63
CA GLY A 66 5.99 -0.06 -22.63
C GLY A 66 4.60 -0.23 -23.25
N LYS A 67 4.34 0.41 -24.40
CA LYS A 67 3.08 0.25 -25.14
C LYS A 67 2.88 -1.18 -25.61
N TRP A 68 3.88 -1.80 -26.23
CA TRP A 68 3.79 -3.19 -26.69
C TRP A 68 3.69 -4.19 -25.54
N MET A 69 4.45 -3.98 -24.45
CA MET A 69 4.33 -4.80 -23.23
C MET A 69 2.94 -4.69 -22.60
N SER A 70 2.38 -3.48 -22.50
CA SER A 70 1.03 -3.27 -21.95
C SER A 70 -0.05 -3.94 -22.80
N ILE A 71 0.06 -3.86 -24.14
CA ILE A 71 -0.86 -4.54 -25.06
C ILE A 71 -0.74 -6.06 -24.93
N ILE A 72 0.48 -6.62 -24.89
CA ILE A 72 0.71 -8.06 -24.74
C ILE A 72 0.21 -8.56 -23.38
N GLY A 73 0.44 -7.80 -22.30
CA GLY A 73 -0.07 -8.10 -20.97
C GLY A 73 -1.60 -8.06 -20.90
N ALA A 74 -2.22 -7.03 -21.48
CA ALA A 74 -3.68 -6.89 -21.53
C ALA A 74 -4.34 -7.99 -22.39
N VAL A 75 -3.77 -8.30 -23.56
CA VAL A 75 -4.25 -9.40 -24.41
C VAL A 75 -4.06 -10.74 -23.71
N GLY A 76 -2.92 -10.96 -23.06
CA GLY A 76 -2.66 -12.16 -22.26
C GLY A 76 -3.71 -12.36 -21.18
N ILE A 77 -4.02 -11.32 -20.40
CA ILE A 77 -5.03 -11.36 -19.33
C ILE A 77 -6.44 -11.61 -19.89
N VAL A 78 -6.80 -10.97 -21.02
CA VAL A 78 -8.11 -11.20 -21.65
C VAL A 78 -8.25 -12.65 -22.14
N PHE A 79 -7.18 -13.26 -22.67
CA PHE A 79 -7.20 -14.64 -23.13
C PHE A 79 -7.13 -15.67 -21.99
N THR A 80 -6.47 -15.36 -20.87
CA THR A 80 -6.28 -16.29 -19.75
C THR A 80 -7.32 -16.15 -18.64
N GLY A 81 -7.87 -14.95 -18.42
CA GLY A 81 -8.94 -14.69 -17.43
C GLY A 81 -10.26 -15.40 -17.71
N GLY A 82 -10.43 -15.95 -18.93
CA GLY A 82 -11.57 -16.76 -19.34
C GLY A 82 -11.42 -18.27 -19.10
N ARG A 83 -10.35 -18.76 -18.46
CA ARG A 83 -10.09 -20.21 -18.38
C ARG A 83 -11.19 -21.02 -17.67
N ASN A 84 -11.96 -20.40 -16.78
CA ASN A 84 -12.93 -21.12 -15.93
C ASN A 84 -14.42 -20.97 -16.34
N LYS A 85 -14.75 -20.33 -17.47
CA LYS A 85 -16.15 -20.26 -17.99
C LYS A 85 -16.24 -20.40 -19.52
N LYS A 86 -17.25 -21.12 -20.02
CA LYS A 86 -17.47 -21.34 -21.47
C LYS A 86 -18.16 -20.13 -22.15
N GLY A 87 -17.83 -19.88 -23.42
CA GLY A 87 -18.55 -18.96 -24.32
C GLY A 87 -18.28 -17.47 -24.07
N PHE A 88 -19.35 -16.67 -24.03
CA PHE A 88 -19.35 -15.21 -23.80
C PHE A 88 -18.78 -14.80 -22.43
N GLY A 89 -18.74 -15.73 -21.47
CA GLY A 89 -18.13 -15.53 -20.14
C GLY A 89 -16.61 -15.38 -20.15
N LYS A 90 -15.93 -15.76 -21.24
CA LYS A 90 -14.47 -15.59 -21.37
C LYS A 90 -14.07 -14.14 -21.58
N ILE A 91 -14.81 -13.45 -22.45
CA ILE A 91 -14.54 -12.06 -22.81
C ILE A 91 -15.01 -11.13 -21.69
N THR A 92 -16.15 -11.42 -21.05
CA THR A 92 -16.62 -10.66 -19.88
C THR A 92 -15.78 -10.94 -18.63
N GLY A 93 -15.28 -12.16 -18.45
CA GLY A 93 -14.31 -12.51 -17.42
C GLY A 93 -12.95 -11.84 -17.63
N GLY A 94 -12.48 -11.80 -18.89
CA GLY A 94 -11.27 -11.08 -19.30
C GLY A 94 -11.38 -9.56 -19.09
N LEU A 95 -12.51 -8.94 -19.47
CA LEU A 95 -12.79 -7.53 -19.16
C LEU A 95 -12.93 -7.29 -17.64
N GLY A 96 -13.53 -8.23 -16.91
CA GLY A 96 -13.61 -8.19 -15.45
C GLY A 96 -12.24 -8.24 -14.78
N SER A 97 -11.32 -9.07 -15.29
CA SER A 97 -9.93 -9.09 -14.83
C SER A 97 -9.19 -7.80 -15.17
N LEU A 98 -9.48 -7.16 -16.32
CA LEU A 98 -8.95 -5.83 -16.62
C LEU A 98 -9.50 -4.74 -15.68
N TYR A 99 -10.70 -4.92 -15.11
CA TYR A 99 -11.21 -4.03 -14.05
C TYR A 99 -10.32 -4.05 -12.81
N GLY A 100 -9.58 -5.14 -12.57
CA GLY A 100 -8.54 -5.20 -11.56
C GLY A 100 -7.49 -4.09 -11.70
N VAL A 101 -7.30 -3.53 -12.90
CA VAL A 101 -6.27 -2.49 -13.14
C VAL A 101 -6.64 -1.24 -12.39
N THR A 102 -7.94 -0.93 -12.32
CA THR A 102 -8.45 0.18 -11.51
C THR A 102 -8.18 -0.04 -10.01
N GLY A 103 -8.27 -1.28 -9.54
CA GLY A 103 -7.92 -1.67 -8.17
C GLY A 103 -6.44 -1.44 -7.88
N TYR A 104 -5.54 -1.99 -8.70
CA TYR A 104 -4.09 -1.79 -8.51
C TYR A 104 -3.67 -0.32 -8.67
N LEU A 105 -4.27 0.42 -9.59
CA LEU A 105 -4.06 1.86 -9.71
C LEU A 105 -4.56 2.60 -8.47
N SER A 106 -5.73 2.24 -7.94
CA SER A 106 -6.27 2.79 -6.69
C SER A 106 -5.35 2.50 -5.51
N ASP A 107 -4.77 1.31 -5.44
CA ASP A 107 -3.83 0.93 -4.38
C ASP A 107 -2.54 1.75 -4.46
N VAL A 108 -1.93 1.87 -5.65
CA VAL A 108 -0.74 2.74 -5.84
C VAL A 108 -1.06 4.19 -5.53
N LEU A 109 -2.22 4.70 -5.97
CA LEU A 109 -2.65 6.07 -5.71
C LEU A 109 -2.94 6.31 -4.22
N SER A 110 -3.33 5.26 -3.48
CA SER A 110 -3.52 5.32 -2.03
C SER A 110 -2.24 5.65 -1.27
N TYR A 111 -1.05 5.36 -1.81
CA TYR A 111 0.25 5.77 -1.24
C TYR A 111 0.49 7.29 -1.32
N SER A 112 -0.26 8.04 -2.13
CA SER A 112 -0.25 9.52 -2.11
C SER A 112 -0.56 10.09 -0.71
N ARG A 113 -1.22 9.28 0.13
CA ARG A 113 -1.50 9.58 1.53
C ARG A 113 -0.24 9.78 2.37
N LEU A 114 0.86 9.09 2.08
CA LEU A 114 2.14 9.30 2.76
C LEU A 114 2.69 10.70 2.50
N LEU A 115 2.57 11.18 1.26
CA LEU A 115 2.88 12.56 0.92
C LEU A 115 1.94 13.53 1.63
N GLY A 116 0.64 13.23 1.66
CA GLY A 116 -0.37 14.06 2.32
C GLY A 116 -0.03 14.30 3.79
N LEU A 117 0.38 13.24 4.49
CA LEU A 117 0.79 13.31 5.89
C LEU A 117 2.02 14.21 6.08
N GLY A 118 3.08 13.99 5.28
CA GLY A 118 4.31 14.79 5.37
C GLY A 118 4.13 16.27 5.01
N LEU A 119 3.27 16.57 4.03
CA LEU A 119 2.91 17.95 3.70
C LEU A 119 2.10 18.60 4.83
N ALA A 120 1.14 17.88 5.42
CA ALA A 120 0.35 18.39 6.54
C ALA A 120 1.25 18.72 7.73
N THR A 121 2.19 17.84 8.09
CA THR A 121 3.20 18.08 9.14
C THR A 121 3.97 19.38 8.90
N GLY A 122 4.52 19.54 7.68
CA GLY A 122 5.33 20.70 7.30
C GLY A 122 4.53 22.00 7.27
N VAL A 123 3.28 21.96 6.82
CA VAL A 123 2.39 23.12 6.82
C VAL A 123 2.03 23.54 8.24
N VAL A 124 1.67 22.59 9.11
CA VAL A 124 1.34 22.90 10.51
C VAL A 124 2.57 23.46 11.24
N ALA A 125 3.77 22.89 11.03
CA ALA A 125 5.01 23.41 11.61
C ALA A 125 5.30 24.85 11.14
N LYS A 126 5.07 25.14 9.84
CA LYS A 126 5.20 26.49 9.30
C LYS A 126 4.20 27.46 9.91
N VAL A 127 2.95 27.06 10.09
CA VAL A 127 1.91 27.90 10.72
C VAL A 127 2.26 28.20 12.18
N VAL A 128 2.70 27.20 12.95
CA VAL A 128 3.15 27.40 14.34
C VAL A 128 4.32 28.38 14.40
N ASN A 129 5.30 28.25 13.50
CA ASN A 129 6.43 29.19 13.42
C ASN A 129 5.99 30.62 13.08
N ILE A 130 5.04 30.79 12.15
CA ILE A 130 4.52 32.10 11.75
C ILE A 130 3.75 32.74 12.92
N LEU A 131 2.82 32.01 13.53
CA LEU A 131 2.05 32.48 14.69
C LEU A 131 2.97 32.86 15.85
N GLY A 132 4.04 32.08 16.05
CA GLY A 132 5.08 32.41 16.99
C GLY A 132 5.82 33.71 16.64
N SER A 133 6.30 33.87 15.40
CA SER A 133 7.06 35.07 15.02
C SER A 133 6.22 36.36 15.06
N LEU A 134 4.89 36.22 14.93
CA LEU A 134 3.92 37.31 15.05
C LEU A 134 3.70 37.77 16.50
N ALA A 135 4.13 37.00 17.52
CA ALA A 135 3.94 37.33 18.94
C ALA A 135 4.81 38.50 19.45
N GLY A 136 5.64 39.11 18.59
CA GLY A 136 6.29 40.40 18.82
C GLY A 136 7.75 40.34 19.30
N ASN A 137 8.51 41.39 18.98
CA ASN A 137 9.95 41.54 19.29
C ASN A 137 10.19 42.13 20.70
N GLY A 138 9.84 41.39 21.74
CA GLY A 138 10.13 41.76 23.13
C GLY A 138 10.38 40.55 24.02
N ILE A 139 10.92 40.74 25.23
CA ILE A 139 11.19 39.65 26.20
C ILE A 139 9.92 38.85 26.53
N VAL A 140 8.77 39.52 26.61
CA VAL A 140 7.46 38.90 26.80
C VAL A 140 7.01 38.15 25.53
N GLY A 141 7.25 38.70 24.35
CA GLY A 141 6.98 38.04 23.07
C GLY A 141 7.82 36.78 22.86
N PHE A 142 9.08 36.79 23.30
CA PHE A 142 9.97 35.63 23.26
C PHE A 142 9.51 34.51 24.20
N ILE A 143 9.01 34.84 25.40
CA ILE A 143 8.48 33.83 26.33
C ILE A 143 7.21 33.17 25.76
N VAL A 144 6.32 33.95 25.15
CA VAL A 144 5.10 33.46 24.51
C VAL A 144 5.44 32.65 23.26
N PHE A 145 6.42 33.10 22.47
CA PHE A 145 6.95 32.36 21.33
C PHE A 145 7.44 30.98 21.73
N LEU A 146 8.28 30.89 22.76
CA LEU A 146 8.87 29.64 23.21
C LEU A 146 7.81 28.67 23.72
N LEU A 147 6.78 29.18 24.42
CA LEU A 147 5.68 28.38 24.93
C LEU A 147 4.78 27.85 23.79
N VAL A 148 4.39 28.72 22.85
CA VAL A 148 3.57 28.33 21.68
C VAL A 148 4.34 27.41 20.74
N PHE A 149 5.65 27.64 20.56
CA PHE A 149 6.52 26.78 19.78
C PHE A 149 6.64 25.39 20.42
N LEU A 150 6.84 25.30 21.74
CA LEU A 150 6.96 24.02 22.43
C LEU A 150 5.65 23.24 22.37
N ILE A 151 4.53 23.86 22.73
CA ILE A 151 3.21 23.21 22.70
C ILE A 151 2.80 22.85 21.27
N GLY A 152 2.98 23.78 20.33
CA GLY A 152 2.63 23.59 18.93
C GLY A 152 3.42 22.46 18.27
N ASN A 153 4.73 22.34 18.55
CA ASN A 153 5.54 21.24 18.04
C ASN A 153 5.21 19.90 18.70
N VAL A 154 4.97 19.86 20.01
CA VAL A 154 4.56 18.63 20.71
C VAL A 154 3.22 18.12 20.18
N PHE A 155 2.24 19.02 20.00
CA PHE A 155 0.93 18.68 19.45
C PHE A 155 1.02 18.24 17.98
N ASN A 156 1.83 18.92 17.18
CA ASN A 156 2.12 18.53 15.80
C ASN A 156 2.73 17.12 15.76
N LEU A 157 3.70 16.82 16.62
CA LEU A 157 4.34 15.51 16.68
C LEU A 157 3.33 14.41 17.08
N ALA A 158 2.48 14.68 18.08
CA ALA A 158 1.46 13.72 18.53
C ALA A 158 0.45 13.37 17.42
N ILE A 159 -0.08 14.37 16.71
CA ILE A 159 -1.02 14.14 15.60
C ILE A 159 -0.34 13.41 14.45
N ASN A 160 0.89 13.78 14.10
CA ASN A 160 1.58 13.13 13.00
C ASN A 160 1.98 11.69 13.34
N ALA A 161 2.34 11.39 14.59
CA ALA A 161 2.61 10.02 15.03
C ALA A 161 1.35 9.14 14.95
N LEU A 162 0.21 9.65 15.45
CA LEU A 162 -1.08 8.95 15.36
C LEU A 162 -1.53 8.77 13.89
N GLY A 163 -1.41 9.81 13.09
CA GLY A 163 -1.75 9.79 11.67
C GLY A 163 -0.89 8.81 10.87
N ALA A 164 0.42 8.81 11.12
CA ALA A 164 1.35 7.87 10.50
C ALA A 164 1.01 6.43 10.88
N TYR A 165 0.74 6.15 12.15
CA TYR A 165 0.37 4.82 12.62
C TYR A 165 -0.89 4.28 11.92
N VAL A 166 -1.98 5.04 11.95
CA VAL A 166 -3.26 4.60 11.35
C VAL A 166 -3.14 4.43 9.83
N HIS A 167 -2.42 5.32 9.16
CA HIS A 167 -2.21 5.22 7.71
C HIS A 167 -1.31 4.04 7.35
N SER A 168 -0.26 3.76 8.11
CA SER A 168 0.57 2.56 7.93
C SER A 168 -0.24 1.28 8.13
N CYS A 169 -1.10 1.22 9.14
CA CYS A 169 -2.01 0.08 9.33
C CYS A 169 -2.94 -0.10 8.12
N ARG A 170 -3.47 0.97 7.53
CA ARG A 170 -4.32 0.88 6.34
C ARG A 170 -3.56 0.30 5.14
N LEU A 171 -2.36 0.78 4.87
CA LEU A 171 -1.51 0.25 3.79
C LEU A 171 -1.26 -1.26 3.99
N GLN A 172 -0.99 -1.69 5.23
CA GLN A 172 -0.78 -3.11 5.56
C GLN A 172 -2.05 -3.96 5.40
N TYR A 173 -3.18 -3.55 5.99
CA TYR A 173 -4.38 -4.39 6.04
C TYR A 173 -5.18 -4.41 4.75
N VAL A 174 -5.30 -3.27 4.06
CA VAL A 174 -6.16 -3.15 2.89
C VAL A 174 -5.36 -3.41 1.61
N GLU A 175 -4.17 -2.86 1.51
CA GLU A 175 -3.43 -2.83 0.24
C GLU A 175 -2.43 -3.98 0.13
N PHE A 176 -1.76 -4.36 1.22
CA PHE A 176 -0.81 -5.48 1.23
C PHE A 176 -1.50 -6.83 1.46
N LEU A 177 -2.18 -6.98 2.61
CA LEU A 177 -2.86 -8.23 2.97
C LEU A 177 -3.97 -8.60 1.98
N GLY A 178 -4.68 -7.62 1.41
CA GLY A 178 -5.70 -7.86 0.40
C GLY A 178 -5.20 -8.56 -0.89
N LYS A 179 -3.89 -8.61 -1.14
CA LYS A 179 -3.32 -9.21 -2.36
C LYS A 179 -3.04 -10.71 -2.23
N PHE A 180 -2.68 -11.20 -1.05
CA PHE A 180 -2.29 -12.60 -0.86
C PHE A 180 -3.12 -13.33 0.20
N TYR A 181 -3.81 -12.61 1.08
CA TYR A 181 -4.54 -13.22 2.17
C TYR A 181 -5.92 -13.69 1.71
N THR A 182 -6.08 -15.01 1.63
CA THR A 182 -7.39 -15.65 1.50
C THR A 182 -7.99 -15.88 2.88
N GLY A 183 -9.10 -15.20 3.16
CA GLY A 183 -9.87 -15.43 4.39
C GLY A 183 -10.50 -16.83 4.42
N GLY A 184 -10.88 -17.30 5.61
CA GLY A 184 -11.59 -18.57 5.79
C GLY A 184 -10.78 -19.71 6.41
N GLY A 185 -9.55 -19.46 6.86
CA GLY A 185 -8.83 -20.41 7.71
C GLY A 185 -9.58 -20.67 9.03
N ARG A 186 -9.58 -21.93 9.49
CA ARG A 186 -10.10 -22.23 10.84
C ARG A 186 -9.07 -21.74 11.86
N PRO A 187 -9.48 -20.92 12.85
CA PRO A 187 -8.57 -20.55 13.93
C PRO A 187 -8.13 -21.84 14.63
N PHE A 188 -6.83 -21.99 14.82
CA PHE A 188 -6.29 -23.08 15.61
C PHE A 188 -6.71 -22.85 17.07
N ASP A 189 -7.67 -23.65 17.55
CA ASP A 189 -8.05 -23.69 18.97
C ASP A 189 -7.27 -24.85 19.61
N PRO A 190 -6.10 -24.59 20.22
CA PRO A 190 -5.34 -25.63 20.88
C PRO A 190 -6.13 -26.22 22.04
N PHE A 191 -5.96 -27.52 22.29
CA PHE A 191 -6.54 -28.17 23.46
C PHE A 191 -5.79 -27.70 24.72
N ILE A 192 -6.23 -26.58 25.30
CA ILE A 192 -5.69 -26.00 26.53
C ILE A 192 -6.77 -26.07 27.60
N GLY A 193 -6.41 -26.52 28.81
CA GLY A 193 -7.26 -26.41 29.98
C GLY A 193 -7.54 -24.93 30.27
N LYS A 194 -8.80 -24.49 30.11
CA LYS A 194 -9.23 -23.11 30.38
C LYS A 194 -9.28 -22.85 31.90
N THR A 195 -8.13 -22.78 32.56
CA THR A 195 -8.03 -22.47 33.99
C THR A 195 -7.80 -20.98 34.19
N LYS A 196 -8.83 -20.26 34.64
CA LYS A 196 -8.78 -18.82 34.94
C LYS A 196 -8.01 -18.52 36.25
N PHE A 197 -7.97 -19.48 37.17
CA PHE A 197 -7.21 -19.44 38.42
C PHE A 197 -6.70 -20.85 38.73
N VAL A 198 -5.38 -21.05 38.71
CA VAL A 198 -4.75 -22.29 39.19
C VAL A 198 -4.22 -22.01 40.58
N LYS A 199 -4.87 -22.56 41.61
CA LYS A 199 -4.35 -22.53 42.97
C LYS A 199 -3.39 -23.71 43.10
N ILE A 200 -2.10 -23.46 42.89
CA ILE A 200 -1.04 -24.46 43.14
C ILE A 200 -1.01 -24.65 44.66
N THR A 201 -1.63 -25.72 45.14
CA THR A 201 -1.44 -26.15 46.53
C THR A 201 -0.18 -27.01 46.54
N ASN A 202 0.94 -26.42 46.93
CA ASN A 202 2.05 -27.23 47.44
C ASN A 202 1.54 -27.89 48.72
N LYS A 203 1.21 -29.18 48.64
CA LYS A 203 1.27 -30.03 49.82
C LYS A 203 2.74 -30.31 50.04
N GLU A 204 3.36 -29.52 50.91
CA GLU A 204 4.54 -29.95 51.64
C GLU A 204 4.06 -31.09 52.55
N GLU A 205 4.36 -32.33 52.17
CA GLU A 205 4.47 -33.47 53.09
C GLU A 205 5.89 -33.53 53.66
#